data_AF-A0A932W0I6-F1
#
_entry.id   AF-A0A932W0I6-F1
#
_cell.length_a   1.000
_cell.length_b   1.000
_cell.length_c   1.000
_cell.angle_alpha   90.00
_cell.angle_beta   90.00
_cell.angle_gamma   90.00
#
_symmetry.space_group_name_H-M   'P 1'
#
loop_
_entity.id
_entity.type
_entity.pdbx_description
1 polymer ?
#
loop_
_entity_poly.entity_id
_entity_poly.type
_entity_poly.pdbx_seq_one_letter_code
_entity_poly.pdbx_strand_id
1 'polypeptide(L)'
;MWKINWGRVVLCGFLTGVVWGVLYAIALPLVGRDFMAALPGGFGGHIPGTSAGLRGIVVMMPLVLGISTMWLYAAIRPRYGPGPKTAAVAGFALWFFGSCVDAIWAAFVAVPLGVLVGPVAASLPIVLVAAVVGAWPYKE
;
A
#
# COMPACT_ATOMS: atom_id res chain seq x y z
N MET A 1 23.33 -9.58 -18.21
CA MET A 1 21.88 -9.27 -18.26
C MET A 1 21.36 -9.28 -16.84
N TRP A 2 20.77 -8.19 -16.35
CA TRP A 2 20.20 -8.16 -15.01
C TRP A 2 18.94 -9.03 -14.99
N LYS A 3 18.87 -10.03 -14.10
CA LYS A 3 17.76 -10.97 -14.00
C LYS A 3 17.08 -10.80 -12.66
N ILE A 4 15.81 -10.38 -12.68
CA ILE A 4 15.01 -10.22 -11.46
C ILE A 4 14.86 -11.58 -10.76
N ASN A 5 15.20 -11.62 -9.47
CA ASN A 5 14.97 -12.78 -8.62
C ASN A 5 13.50 -12.81 -8.15
N TRP A 6 12.64 -13.43 -8.95
CA TRP A 6 11.20 -13.48 -8.68
C TRP A 6 10.84 -14.14 -7.35
N GLY A 7 11.60 -15.16 -6.92
CA GLY A 7 11.38 -15.79 -5.60
C GLY A 7 11.56 -14.78 -4.46
N ARG A 8 12.57 -13.91 -4.58
CA ARG A 8 12.82 -12.83 -3.62
C ARG A 8 11.77 -11.72 -3.72
N VAL A 9 11.35 -11.35 -4.93
CA VAL A 9 10.29 -10.36 -5.13
C VAL A 9 9.00 -10.78 -4.43
N VAL A 10 8.57 -12.03 -4.62
CA VAL A 10 7.33 -12.54 -3.99
C VAL A 10 7.49 -12.63 -2.47
N LEU A 11 8.60 -13.20 -1.97
CA LEU A 11 8.83 -13.35 -0.52
C LEU A 11 8.92 -11.99 0.20
N CYS A 12 9.75 -11.09 -0.32
CA CYS A 12 9.93 -9.75 0.25
C CYS A 12 8.66 -8.91 0.06
N GLY A 13 7.95 -9.12 -1.05
CA GLY A 13 6.70 -8.45 -1.38
C GLY A 13 5.58 -8.82 -0.42
N PHE A 14 5.49 -10.10 -0.08
CA PHE A 14 4.58 -10.59 0.94
C PHE A 14 4.88 -9.94 2.30
N LEU A 15 6.16 -9.93 2.72
CA LEU A 15 6.57 -9.25 3.96
C LEU A 15 6.19 -7.76 3.94
N THR A 16 6.47 -7.06 2.83
CA THR A 16 6.09 -5.65 2.63
C THR A 16 4.60 -5.45 2.83
N GLY A 17 3.78 -6.29 2.18
CA GLY A 17 2.33 -6.17 2.23
C GLY A 17 1.73 -6.47 3.61
N VAL A 18 2.29 -7.45 4.33
CA VAL A 18 1.88 -7.75 5.72
C VAL A 18 2.19 -6.56 6.63
N VAL A 19 3.41 -6.03 6.57
CA VAL A 19 3.83 -4.88 7.41
C VAL A 19 2.98 -3.66 7.09
N TRP A 20 2.75 -3.37 5.81
CA TRP A 20 1.85 -2.30 5.38
C TRP A 20 0.45 -2.50 5.97
N GLY A 21 -0.16 -3.67 5.74
CA GLY A 21 -1.52 -3.97 6.18
C GLY A 21 -1.70 -3.82 7.70
N VAL A 22 -0.75 -4.35 8.49
CA VAL A 22 -0.78 -4.25 9.95
C VAL A 22 -0.67 -2.80 10.42
N LEU A 23 0.32 -2.05 9.91
CA LEU A 23 0.51 -0.65 10.29
C LEU A 23 -0.68 0.21 9.88
N TYR A 24 -1.25 -0.03 8.70
CA TYR A 24 -2.41 0.70 8.22
C TYR A 24 -3.67 0.39 9.03
N ALA A 25 -3.89 -0.88 9.41
CA ALA A 25 -5.01 -1.28 10.28
C ALA A 25 -4.95 -0.61 11.66
N ILE A 26 -3.74 -0.32 12.17
CA ILE A 26 -3.54 0.42 13.42
C ILE A 26 -3.72 1.93 13.22
N ALA A 27 -3.16 2.50 12.15
CA ALA A 27 -3.15 3.94 11.95
C ALA A 27 -4.51 4.50 11.51
N LEU A 28 -5.22 3.78 10.64
CA LEU A 28 -6.44 4.30 10.02
C LEU A 28 -7.55 4.64 11.04
N PRO A 29 -7.80 3.86 12.11
CA PRO A 29 -8.75 4.24 13.15
C PRO A 29 -8.38 5.50 13.96
N LEU A 30 -7.10 5.89 13.96
CA LEU A 30 -6.60 7.04 14.69
C LEU A 30 -6.70 8.32 13.86
N VAL A 31 -6.37 8.25 12.57
CA VAL A 31 -6.21 9.41 11.68
C VAL A 31 -7.31 9.55 10.63
N GLY A 32 -8.18 8.54 10.50
CA GLY A 32 -9.18 8.44 9.46
C GLY A 32 -10.60 8.32 9.97
N ARG A 33 -10.91 8.70 11.22
CA ARG A 33 -12.28 8.56 11.78
C ARG A 33 -13.36 9.19 10.90
N ASP A 34 -13.12 10.41 10.43
CA ASP A 34 -14.06 11.13 9.56
C ASP A 34 -14.21 10.44 8.20
N PHE A 35 -13.11 9.92 7.65
CA PHE A 35 -13.14 9.10 6.44
C PHE A 35 -13.96 7.82 6.66
N MET A 36 -13.72 7.11 7.76
CA MET A 36 -14.45 5.90 8.12
C MET A 36 -15.95 6.15 8.32
N ALA A 37 -16.32 7.32 8.86
CA ALA A 37 -17.72 7.74 9.01
C ALA A 37 -18.37 8.15 7.68
N ALA A 38 -17.58 8.67 6.74
CA ALA A 38 -18.05 9.04 5.39
C ALA A 38 -18.21 7.83 4.45
N LEU A 39 -17.62 6.68 4.77
CA LEU A 39 -17.74 5.46 3.98
C LEU A 39 -19.15 4.84 4.12
N PRO A 40 -19.80 4.44 3.00
CA PRO A 40 -21.05 3.69 3.06
C PRO A 40 -20.86 2.39 3.87
N GLY A 41 -21.53 2.27 5.01
CA GLY A 41 -21.44 1.09 5.88
C GLY A 41 -20.33 1.14 6.95
N GLY A 42 -19.50 2.18 6.99
CA GLY A 42 -18.44 2.33 8.00
C GLY A 42 -17.19 1.48 7.72
N PHE A 43 -16.13 1.68 8.51
CA PHE A 43 -14.88 0.95 8.34
C PHE A 43 -15.00 -0.53 8.71
N GLY A 44 -14.63 -1.40 7.77
CA GLY A 44 -14.82 -2.85 7.90
C GLY A 44 -16.29 -3.28 7.84
N GLY A 45 -17.22 -2.35 7.64
CA GLY A 45 -18.64 -2.62 7.58
C GLY A 45 -19.09 -3.09 6.20
N HIS A 46 -20.31 -3.59 6.17
CA HIS A 46 -20.88 -4.17 4.95
C HIS A 46 -21.37 -3.06 4.03
N ILE A 47 -20.66 -2.79 2.93
CA ILE A 47 -21.20 -1.97 1.85
C ILE A 47 -22.34 -2.79 1.19
N PRO A 48 -23.61 -2.35 1.27
CA PRO A 48 -24.75 -3.09 0.71
C PRO A 48 -24.53 -3.40 -0.78
N GLY A 49 -24.78 -4.65 -1.19
CA GLY A 49 -24.57 -5.10 -2.57
C GLY A 49 -23.16 -5.61 -2.91
N THR A 50 -22.24 -5.61 -1.94
CA THR A 50 -20.85 -6.05 -2.18
C THR A 50 -20.70 -7.56 -1.96
N SER A 51 -20.14 -8.27 -2.95
CA SER A 51 -19.90 -9.72 -2.84
C SER A 51 -18.78 -10.05 -1.85
N ALA A 52 -18.80 -11.26 -1.30
CA ALA A 52 -17.71 -11.75 -0.44
C ALA A 52 -16.36 -11.76 -1.16
N GLY A 53 -16.35 -12.01 -2.47
CA GLY A 53 -15.15 -11.96 -3.30
C GLY A 53 -14.54 -10.56 -3.36
N LEU A 54 -15.36 -9.51 -3.55
CA LEU A 54 -14.85 -8.13 -3.60
C LEU A 54 -14.25 -7.70 -2.25
N ARG A 55 -14.87 -8.11 -1.13
CA ARG A 55 -14.28 -7.89 0.21
C ARG A 55 -12.93 -8.56 0.36
N GLY A 56 -12.79 -9.80 -0.11
CA GLY A 56 -11.52 -10.52 -0.12
C GLY A 56 -10.43 -9.78 -0.88
N ILE A 57 -10.76 -9.21 -2.05
CA ILE A 57 -9.81 -8.42 -2.85
C ILE A 57 -9.28 -7.20 -2.07
N VAL A 58 -10.17 -6.45 -1.40
CA VAL A 58 -9.78 -5.27 -0.62
C VAL A 58 -8.81 -5.64 0.50
N VAL A 59 -9.05 -6.74 1.22
CA VAL A 59 -8.16 -7.21 2.29
C VAL A 59 -6.80 -7.66 1.75
N MET A 60 -6.75 -8.20 0.53
CA MET A 60 -5.52 -8.69 -0.10
C MET A 60 -4.73 -7.60 -0.83
N MET A 61 -5.29 -6.38 -1.00
CA MET A 61 -4.61 -5.29 -1.70
C MET A 61 -3.23 -4.92 -1.13
N PRO A 62 -3.01 -4.85 0.20
CA PRO A 62 -1.67 -4.61 0.75
C PRO A 62 -0.64 -5.62 0.27
N LEU A 63 -1.01 -6.89 0.08
CA LEU A 63 -0.11 -7.92 -0.46
C LEU A 63 0.24 -7.67 -1.92
N VAL A 64 -0.77 -7.33 -2.74
CA VAL A 64 -0.57 -6.98 -4.15
C VAL A 64 0.34 -5.76 -4.30
N LEU A 65 0.10 -4.72 -3.50
CA LEU A 65 0.93 -3.51 -3.48
C LEU A 65 2.32 -3.78 -2.93
N GLY A 66 2.46 -4.65 -1.93
CA GLY A 66 3.75 -5.05 -1.38
C GLY A 66 4.61 -5.77 -2.42
N ILE A 67 4.04 -6.72 -3.15
CA ILE A 67 4.72 -7.42 -4.27
C ILE A 67 5.07 -6.43 -5.38
N SER A 68 4.14 -5.55 -5.76
CA SER A 68 4.40 -4.51 -6.77
C SER A 68 5.54 -3.57 -6.35
N THR A 69 5.61 -3.21 -5.06
CA THR A 69 6.67 -2.37 -4.49
C THR A 69 8.03 -3.07 -4.58
N MET A 70 8.11 -4.35 -4.24
CA MET A 70 9.35 -5.11 -4.33
C MET A 70 9.77 -5.42 -5.77
N TRP A 71 8.81 -5.60 -6.67
CA TRP A 71 9.08 -5.70 -8.09
C TRP A 71 9.70 -4.40 -8.63
N LEU A 72 9.12 -3.25 -8.28
CA LEU A 72 9.67 -1.95 -8.64
C LEU A 72 11.07 -1.75 -8.03
N TYR A 73 11.25 -2.07 -6.74
CA TYR A 73 12.55 -2.04 -6.07
C TYR A 73 13.59 -2.86 -6.84
N ALA A 74 13.28 -4.11 -7.18
CA ALA A 74 14.16 -4.99 -7.96
C ALA A 74 14.51 -4.40 -9.33
N ALA A 75 13.53 -3.80 -10.02
CA ALA A 75 13.71 -3.22 -11.34
C ALA A 75 14.60 -1.97 -11.35
N ILE A 76 14.53 -1.14 -10.31
CA ILE A 76 15.32 0.11 -10.22
C ILE A 76 16.67 -0.07 -9.49
N ARG A 77 16.80 -1.12 -8.67
CA ARG A 77 18.02 -1.47 -7.92
C ARG A 77 19.32 -1.44 -8.74
N PRO A 78 19.41 -1.97 -9.98
CA PRO A 78 20.66 -1.90 -10.75
C PRO A 78 21.13 -0.48 -11.05
N ARG A 79 20.22 0.50 -11.09
CA ARG A 79 20.55 1.91 -11.39
C ARG A 79 20.73 2.73 -10.11
N TYR A 80 19.94 2.45 -9.08
CA TYR A 80 19.85 3.29 -7.87
C TYR A 80 20.70 2.73 -6.72
N GLY A 81 21.25 1.52 -6.89
CA GLY A 81 21.99 0.79 -5.87
C GLY A 81 21.06 0.05 -4.89
N PRO A 82 21.59 -0.95 -4.18
CA PRO A 82 20.86 -1.61 -3.10
C PRO A 82 20.70 -0.68 -1.89
N GLY A 83 19.62 -0.88 -1.11
CA GLY A 83 19.50 -0.29 0.22
C GLY A 83 18.19 0.45 0.49
N PRO A 84 18.05 1.02 1.71
CA PRO A 84 16.79 1.59 2.20
C PRO A 84 16.34 2.80 1.39
N LYS A 85 17.26 3.60 0.84
CA LYS A 85 16.91 4.75 -0.02
C LYS A 85 16.17 4.31 -1.27
N THR A 86 16.65 3.27 -1.95
CA THR A 86 16.01 2.72 -3.15
C THR A 86 14.65 2.09 -2.84
N ALA A 87 14.54 1.40 -1.69
CA ALA A 87 13.27 0.86 -1.21
C ALA A 87 12.23 1.96 -0.93
N ALA A 88 12.67 3.05 -0.28
CA ALA A 88 11.83 4.22 -0.02
C ALA A 88 11.36 4.89 -1.33
N VAL A 89 12.22 4.97 -2.36
CA VAL A 89 11.80 5.47 -3.69
C VAL A 89 10.71 4.61 -4.30
N ALA A 90 10.86 3.27 -4.24
CA ALA A 90 9.82 2.36 -4.74
C ALA A 90 8.52 2.50 -3.95
N GLY A 91 8.59 2.54 -2.62
CA GLY A 91 7.44 2.77 -1.75
C GLY A 91 6.75 4.11 -2.02
N PHE A 92 7.52 5.19 -2.18
CA PHE A 92 7.00 6.51 -2.52
C PHE A 92 6.25 6.52 -3.85
N ALA A 93 6.81 5.87 -4.88
CA ALA A 93 6.14 5.78 -6.18
C ALA A 93 4.78 5.07 -6.07
N LEU A 94 4.71 3.95 -5.35
CA LEU A 94 3.44 3.23 -5.13
C LEU A 94 2.46 4.03 -4.26
N TRP A 95 2.94 4.73 -3.23
CA TRP A 95 2.11 5.63 -2.44
C TRP A 95 1.53 6.76 -3.29
N PHE A 96 2.33 7.39 -4.14
CA PHE A 96 1.90 8.50 -4.99
C PHE A 96 0.79 8.08 -5.97
N PHE A 97 1.04 7.02 -6.75
CA PHE A 97 0.04 6.54 -7.71
C PHE A 97 -1.18 5.95 -7.00
N GLY A 98 -1.00 5.23 -5.89
CA GLY A 98 -2.10 4.72 -5.08
C GLY A 98 -2.99 5.83 -4.54
N SER A 99 -2.40 6.89 -3.99
CA SER A 99 -3.14 8.04 -3.46
C SER A 99 -3.94 8.78 -4.54
N CYS A 100 -3.38 8.89 -5.75
CA CYS A 100 -4.11 9.45 -6.90
C CYS A 100 -5.33 8.58 -7.27
N VAL A 101 -5.17 7.26 -7.27
CA VAL A 101 -6.27 6.31 -7.53
C VAL A 101 -7.33 6.37 -6.43
N ASP A 102 -6.93 6.45 -5.16
CA ASP A 102 -7.84 6.59 -4.02
C ASP A 102 -8.66 7.89 -4.11
N ALA A 103 -8.04 9.00 -4.51
CA ALA A 103 -8.74 10.27 -4.73
C ALA A 103 -9.78 10.18 -5.86
N ILE A 104 -9.47 9.46 -6.95
CA ILE A 104 -10.42 9.22 -8.05
C ILE A 104 -11.61 8.38 -7.56
N TRP A 105 -11.35 7.30 -6.81
CA TRP A 105 -12.42 6.46 -6.26
C TRP A 105 -13.30 7.23 -5.28
N ALA A 106 -12.71 8.03 -4.39
CA ALA A 106 -13.47 8.86 -3.48
C ALA A 106 -14.39 9.85 -4.21
N ALA A 107 -13.94 10.43 -5.32
CA ALA A 107 -14.78 11.28 -6.17
C ALA A 107 -15.96 10.50 -6.77
N PHE A 108 -15.77 9.26 -7.21
CA PHE A 108 -16.87 8.43 -7.74
C PHE A 108 -17.92 8.04 -6.70
N VAL A 109 -17.52 7.87 -5.43
CA VAL A 109 -18.45 7.50 -4.34
C VAL A 109 -18.89 8.73 -3.54
N ALA A 110 -18.67 9.94 -4.07
CA ALA A 110 -19.05 11.22 -3.46
C ALA A 110 -18.52 11.42 -2.02
N VAL A 111 -17.38 10.82 -1.68
CA VAL A 111 -16.68 11.06 -0.41
C VAL A 111 -15.91 12.38 -0.52
N PRO A 112 -16.08 13.34 0.42
CA PRO A 112 -15.36 14.61 0.38
C PRO A 112 -13.83 14.40 0.39
N LEU A 113 -13.10 15.00 -0.55
CA LEU A 113 -11.63 14.83 -0.63
C LEU A 113 -10.91 15.30 0.64
N GLY A 114 -11.48 16.26 1.39
CA GLY A 114 -10.92 16.74 2.64
C GLY A 114 -10.76 15.65 3.70
N VAL A 115 -11.65 14.65 3.74
CA VAL A 115 -11.54 13.55 4.73
C VAL A 115 -10.45 12.53 4.37
N LEU A 116 -9.95 12.53 3.13
CA LEU A 116 -8.87 11.64 2.70
C LEU A 116 -7.48 12.14 3.11
N VAL A 117 -7.33 13.44 3.38
CA VAL A 117 -6.04 14.05 3.65
C VAL A 117 -5.33 13.37 4.82
N GLY A 118 -6.06 13.08 5.91
CA GLY A 118 -5.54 12.37 7.08
C GLY A 118 -5.00 10.96 6.74
N PRO A 119 -5.85 10.05 6.22
CA PRO A 119 -5.42 8.71 5.79
C PRO A 119 -4.28 8.70 4.77
N VAL A 120 -4.31 9.58 3.77
CA VAL A 120 -3.28 9.67 2.71
C VAL A 120 -1.95 10.16 3.28
N ALA A 121 -1.97 11.18 4.15
CA ALA A 121 -0.76 11.68 4.79
C ALA A 121 -0.17 10.63 5.75
N ALA A 122 -1.02 9.92 6.49
CA ALA A 122 -0.60 8.86 7.41
C ALA A 122 -0.09 7.61 6.70
N SER A 123 -0.59 7.31 5.49
CA SER A 123 -0.16 6.14 4.73
C SER A 123 1.27 6.30 4.22
N LEU A 124 1.73 7.50 3.89
CA LEU A 124 3.10 7.73 3.39
C LEU A 124 4.19 7.10 4.27
N PRO A 125 4.35 7.47 5.55
CA PRO A 125 5.38 6.87 6.40
C PRO A 125 5.20 5.35 6.54
N ILE A 126 3.96 4.85 6.54
CA ILE A 126 3.66 3.42 6.61
C ILE A 126 4.21 2.68 5.39
N VAL A 127 3.95 3.17 4.19
CA VAL A 127 4.43 2.57 2.95
C VAL A 127 5.95 2.57 2.89
N LEU A 128 6.58 3.68 3.29
CA LEU A 128 8.04 3.79 3.29
C LEU A 128 8.67 2.80 4.26
N VAL A 129 8.15 2.70 5.49
CA VAL A 129 8.62 1.73 6.49
C VAL A 129 8.42 0.30 5.99
N ALA A 130 7.24 -0.02 5.48
CA ALA A 130 6.93 -1.34 4.94
C ALA A 130 7.88 -1.73 3.80
N ALA A 131 8.14 -0.81 2.86
CA ALA A 131 9.05 -1.03 1.75
C ALA A 131 10.50 -1.28 2.22
N VAL A 132 10.98 -0.49 3.19
CA VAL A 132 12.32 -0.67 3.77
C VAL A 132 12.44 -2.00 4.50
N VAL A 133 11.45 -2.38 5.30
CA VAL A 133 11.42 -3.68 6.01
C VAL A 133 11.39 -4.84 5.01
N GLY A 134 10.57 -4.75 3.98
CA GLY A 134 10.49 -5.75 2.92
C GLY A 134 11.77 -5.91 2.11
N ALA A 135 12.46 -4.81 1.82
CA ALA A 135 13.70 -4.83 1.06
C ALA A 135 14.91 -5.35 1.87
N TRP A 136 14.84 -5.33 3.20
CA TRP A 136 15.94 -5.78 4.08
C TRP A 136 16.44 -7.20 3.77
N PRO A 137 15.59 -8.23 3.66
CA PRO A 137 16.02 -9.58 3.26
C PRO A 137 16.27 -9.77 1.75
N TYR A 138 16.11 -8.73 0.92
CA TYR A 138 16.22 -8.84 -0.52
C TYR A 138 17.69 -8.92 -0.96
N LYS A 139 18.07 -10.06 -1.55
CA LYS A 139 19.38 -10.31 -2.16
C LYS A 139 19.14 -10.90 -3.55
N GLU A 140 19.86 -10.41 -4.55
CA GLU A 140 19.79 -11.02 -5.89
C GLU A 140 20.62 -12.29 -5.99
#